data_AF-A0A7V6NM47-F1
#
_entry.id   AF-A0A7V6NM47-F1
#
_cell.length_a   1.000
_cell.length_b   1.000
_cell.length_c   1.000
_cell.angle_alpha   90.00
_cell.angle_beta   90.00
_cell.angle_gamma   90.00
#
_symmetry.space_group_name_H-M   'P 1'
#
loop_
_entity.id
_entity.type
_entity.pdbx_description
1 polymer ?
#
loop_
_entity_poly.entity_id
_entity_poly.type
_entity_poly.pdbx_seq_one_letter_code
_entity_poly.pdbx_strand_id
1 'polypeptide(L)'
;MKTSIVKRSGDILKSLAVAVLLTVILLLILTALLTFTSLKEDRIPLINTVIMILSIVIGSISLAFKVEEKGWLNGGLIGILYFLVVLLINFLFIKPFIFDIYTIGKLLICTVAGVIGGMIGVNIK
;
A
#
# COMPACT_ATOMS: atom_id res chain seq x y z
N MET A 1 -18.72 0.98 -24.16
CA MET A 1 -17.61 0.10 -23.72
C MET A 1 -16.34 0.86 -23.31
N LYS A 2 -15.85 1.87 -24.05
CA LYS A 2 -14.66 2.66 -23.63
C LYS A 2 -14.83 3.42 -22.29
N THR A 3 -16.03 3.89 -21.98
CA THR A 3 -16.33 4.67 -20.77
C THR A 3 -16.19 3.89 -19.46
N SER A 4 -16.41 2.57 -19.45
CA SER A 4 -16.28 1.75 -18.23
C SER A 4 -14.81 1.47 -17.87
N ILE A 5 -13.94 1.27 -18.87
CA ILE A 5 -12.51 1.02 -18.66
C ILE A 5 -11.79 2.26 -18.11
N VAL A 6 -12.12 3.44 -18.65
CA VAL A 6 -11.55 4.72 -18.17
C VAL A 6 -11.97 5.00 -16.73
N LYS A 7 -13.25 4.79 -16.40
CA LYS A 7 -13.75 4.95 -15.03
C LYS A 7 -13.03 4.01 -14.04
N ARG A 8 -12.90 2.72 -14.41
CA ARG A 8 -12.21 1.72 -13.60
C ARG A 8 -10.74 2.07 -13.35
N SER A 9 -10.03 2.51 -14.38
CA SER A 9 -8.63 2.93 -14.26
C SER A 9 -8.48 4.14 -13.32
N GLY A 10 -9.41 5.10 -13.40
CA GLY A 10 -9.46 6.23 -12.47
C GLY A 10 -9.71 5.82 -11.03
N ASP A 11 -10.57 4.82 -10.79
CA ASP A 11 -10.83 4.32 -9.44
C ASP A 11 -9.64 3.58 -8.83
N ILE A 12 -8.88 2.83 -9.64
CA ILE A 12 -7.62 2.19 -9.22
C ILE A 12 -6.60 3.26 -8.79
N LEU A 13 -6.40 4.29 -9.63
CA LEU A 13 -5.46 5.38 -9.31
C LEU A 13 -5.86 6.14 -8.05
N LYS A 14 -7.15 6.45 -7.86
CA LYS A 14 -7.64 7.09 -6.64
C LYS A 14 -7.38 6.23 -5.40
N SER A 15 -7.59 4.93 -5.50
CA SER A 15 -7.39 3.99 -4.38
C SER A 15 -5.91 3.81 -4.04
N LEU A 16 -5.05 3.78 -5.07
CA LEU A 16 -3.60 3.81 -4.89
C LEU A 16 -3.16 5.11 -4.22
N ALA A 17 -3.70 6.26 -4.64
CA ALA A 17 -3.41 7.55 -4.02
C ALA A 17 -3.82 7.58 -2.54
N VAL A 18 -4.97 6.99 -2.18
CA VAL A 18 -5.39 6.85 -0.78
C VAL A 18 -4.36 6.05 0.03
N ALA A 19 -3.88 4.91 -0.49
CA ALA A 19 -2.85 4.12 0.20
C ALA A 19 -1.55 4.90 0.40
N VAL A 20 -1.08 5.59 -0.64
CA VAL A 20 0.17 6.37 -0.57
C VAL A 20 0.03 7.57 0.36
N LEU A 21 -1.07 8.33 0.28
CA LEU A 21 -1.33 9.47 1.16
C LEU A 21 -1.42 9.03 2.63
N LEU A 22 -2.12 7.92 2.90
CA LEU A 22 -2.20 7.39 4.26
C LEU A 22 -0.83 6.95 4.79
N THR A 23 0.01 6.34 3.93
CA THR A 23 1.40 6.01 4.29
C THR A 23 2.15 7.26 4.71
N VAL A 24 2.08 8.33 3.92
CA VAL A 24 2.77 9.60 4.22
C VAL A 24 2.28 10.18 5.55
N ILE A 25 0.96 10.23 5.77
CA ILE A 25 0.38 10.73 7.03
C ILE A 25 0.89 9.93 8.24
N LEU A 26 0.85 8.60 8.15
CA LEU A 26 1.30 7.73 9.24
C LEU A 26 2.81 7.82 9.48
N LEU A 27 3.62 8.00 8.43
CA LEU A 27 5.06 8.22 8.56
C LEU A 27 5.40 9.58 9.19
N LEU A 28 4.61 10.62 8.92
CA LEU A 28 4.77 11.92 9.59
C LEU A 28 4.47 11.78 11.09
N ILE A 29 3.41 11.05 11.45
CA ILE A 29 3.09 10.74 12.85
C ILE A 29 4.23 9.94 13.50
N LEU A 30 4.75 8.90 12.83
CA LEU A 30 5.87 8.11 13.34
C LEU A 30 7.10 8.98 13.59
N THR A 31 7.46 9.83 12.63
CA THR A 31 8.62 10.74 12.76
C THR A 31 8.44 11.73 13.90
N ALA A 32 7.24 12.29 14.07
CA ALA A 32 6.94 13.18 15.19
C ALA A 32 7.07 12.43 16.53
N LEU A 33 6.54 11.21 16.63
CA LEU A 33 6.68 10.38 17.83
C LEU A 33 8.15 10.09 18.13
N LEU A 34 8.97 9.73 17.14
CA LEU A 34 10.42 9.53 17.31
C LEU A 34 11.13 10.80 17.81
N THR A 35 10.65 11.97 17.43
CA THR A 35 11.24 13.26 17.82
C THR A 35 10.92 13.62 19.28
N PHE A 36 9.70 13.32 19.75
CA PHE A 36 9.22 13.74 21.07
C PHE A 36 9.20 12.64 22.13
N THR A 37 9.54 11.39 21.78
CA THR A 37 9.49 10.25 22.70
C THR A 37 10.77 9.42 22.64
N SER A 38 11.05 8.65 23.70
CA SER A 38 12.19 7.72 23.77
C SER A 38 11.92 6.39 23.06
N LEU A 39 11.23 6.43 21.91
CA LEU A 39 11.01 5.25 21.08
C LEU A 39 12.35 4.72 20.57
N LYS A 40 12.60 3.42 20.80
CA LYS A 40 13.82 2.79 20.31
C LYS A 40 13.80 2.64 18.80
N GLU A 41 14.93 2.98 18.16
CA GLU A 41 15.07 2.95 16.70
C GLU A 41 14.99 1.53 16.10
N ASP A 42 15.29 0.49 16.89
CA ASP A 42 15.19 -0.92 16.50
C ASP A 42 13.75 -1.35 16.16
N ARG A 43 12.74 -0.61 16.64
CA ARG A 43 11.31 -0.88 16.34
C ARG A 43 10.85 -0.24 15.04
N ILE A 44 11.62 0.68 14.45
CA ILE A 44 11.23 1.43 13.24
C ILE A 44 10.91 0.50 12.06
N PRO A 45 11.72 -0.53 11.73
CA PRO A 45 11.41 -1.40 10.59
C PRO A 45 10.08 -2.15 10.74
N LEU A 46 9.75 -2.57 11.97
CA LEU A 46 8.51 -3.26 12.27
C LEU A 46 7.31 -2.31 12.17
N ILE A 47 7.39 -1.12 12.77
CA ILE A 47 6.31 -0.13 12.72
C ILE A 47 6.07 0.32 11.27
N ASN A 48 7.13 0.55 10.50
CA ASN A 48 7.02 0.90 9.08
C ASN A 48 6.32 -0.20 8.26
N THR A 49 6.60 -1.47 8.56
CA THR A 49 5.92 -2.60 7.91
C THR A 49 4.42 -2.63 8.25
N VAL A 50 4.06 -2.34 9.50
CA VAL A 50 2.64 -2.25 9.92
C VAL A 50 1.94 -1.08 9.21
N ILE A 51 2.56 0.10 9.16
CA ILE A 51 2.03 1.28 8.44
C ILE A 51 1.77 0.94 6.97
N MET A 52 2.72 0.26 6.32
CA MET A 52 2.60 -0.17 4.93
C MET A 52 1.40 -1.12 4.74
N ILE A 53 1.28 -2.15 5.58
CA ILE A 53 0.16 -3.11 5.50
C ILE A 53 -1.18 -2.41 5.69
N LEU A 54 -1.33 -1.57 6.73
CA LEU A 54 -2.55 -0.83 7.00
C LEU A 54 -2.94 0.08 5.83
N SER A 55 -1.95 0.77 5.25
CA SER A 55 -2.16 1.68 4.13
C SER A 55 -2.65 0.94 2.88
N ILE A 56 -2.05 -0.20 2.57
CA ILE A 56 -2.46 -1.05 1.43
C ILE A 56 -3.86 -1.62 1.68
N VAL A 57 -4.15 -2.09 2.89
CA VAL A 57 -5.48 -2.64 3.24
C VAL A 57 -6.56 -1.58 3.05
N ILE A 58 -6.37 -0.38 3.60
CA ILE A 58 -7.36 0.71 3.50
C ILE A 58 -7.53 1.20 2.06
N GLY A 59 -6.44 1.32 1.29
CA GLY A 59 -6.52 1.62 -0.14
C GLY A 59 -7.25 0.54 -0.94
N SER A 60 -7.01 -0.73 -0.63
CA SER A 60 -7.65 -1.86 -1.31
C SER A 60 -9.14 -1.96 -0.98
N ILE A 61 -9.53 -1.70 0.27
CA ILE A 61 -10.93 -1.59 0.70
C ILE A 61 -11.64 -0.47 -0.08
N SER A 62 -10.97 0.69 -0.25
CA SER A 62 -11.52 1.84 -0.98
C SER A 62 -11.83 1.52 -2.45
N LEU A 63 -11.04 0.65 -3.10
CA LEU A 63 -11.33 0.16 -4.45
C LEU A 63 -12.46 -0.88 -4.45
N ALA A 64 -12.42 -1.81 -3.50
CA ALA A 64 -13.35 -2.92 -3.39
C ALA A 64 -14.81 -2.43 -3.25
N PHE A 65 -15.05 -1.35 -2.50
CA PHE A 65 -16.37 -0.73 -2.38
C PHE A 65 -16.95 -0.21 -3.70
N LYS A 66 -16.12 0.06 -4.71
CA LYS A 66 -16.57 0.58 -6.02
C LYS A 66 -16.71 -0.48 -7.09
N VAL A 67 -15.84 -1.51 -7.04
CA VAL A 67 -15.79 -2.55 -8.07
C VAL A 67 -16.71 -3.71 -7.71
N GLU A 68 -17.00 -3.95 -6.41
CA GLU A 68 -18.00 -4.90 -5.88
C GLU A 68 -17.82 -6.38 -6.28
N GLU A 69 -16.88 -6.70 -7.16
CA GLU A 69 -16.53 -8.05 -7.57
C GLU A 69 -15.01 -8.27 -7.55
N LYS A 70 -14.61 -9.55 -7.39
CA LYS A 70 -13.21 -9.99 -7.46
C LYS A 70 -12.27 -9.17 -6.54
N GLY A 71 -12.70 -8.95 -5.30
CA GLY A 71 -11.98 -8.15 -4.31
C GLY A 71 -10.53 -8.57 -4.11
N TRP A 72 -10.27 -9.88 -4.04
CA TRP A 72 -8.91 -10.43 -3.96
C TRP A 72 -8.00 -9.99 -5.12
N LEU A 73 -8.53 -9.98 -6.35
CA LEU A 73 -7.76 -9.63 -7.55
C LEU A 73 -7.51 -8.12 -7.62
N ASN A 74 -8.55 -7.31 -7.37
CA ASN A 74 -8.43 -5.85 -7.41
C ASN A 74 -7.56 -5.33 -6.25
N GLY A 75 -7.66 -5.94 -5.07
CA GLY A 75 -6.81 -5.63 -3.92
C GLY A 75 -5.36 -6.05 -4.14
N GLY A 76 -5.12 -7.24 -4.68
CA GLY A 76 -3.77 -7.68 -5.07
C GLY A 76 -3.12 -6.74 -6.08
N LEU A 77 -3.88 -6.23 -7.06
CA LEU A 77 -3.41 -5.22 -8.00
C LEU A 77 -2.99 -3.92 -7.29
N ILE A 78 -3.76 -3.44 -6.32
CA ILE A 78 -3.38 -2.26 -5.51
C ILE A 78 -2.10 -2.53 -4.72
N GLY A 79 -1.95 -3.71 -4.12
CA GLY A 79 -0.72 -4.10 -3.42
C GLY A 79 0.52 -4.10 -4.33
N ILE A 80 0.40 -4.65 -5.54
CA ILE A 80 1.48 -4.67 -6.54
C ILE A 80 1.82 -3.24 -7.00
N LEU A 81 0.80 -2.44 -7.35
CA LEU A 81 1.01 -1.06 -7.78
C LEU A 81 1.65 -0.21 -6.69
N TYR A 82 1.24 -0.38 -5.43
CA TYR A 82 1.87 0.27 -4.30
C TYR A 82 3.33 -0.12 -4.16
N PHE A 83 3.65 -1.41 -4.26
CA PHE A 83 5.04 -1.87 -4.24
C PHE A 83 5.86 -1.25 -5.38
N LEU A 84 5.31 -1.14 -6.59
CA LEU A 84 5.99 -0.48 -7.72
C LEU A 84 6.28 1.00 -7.44
N VAL A 85 5.35 1.72 -6.80
CA VAL A 85 5.58 3.10 -6.36
C VAL A 85 6.75 3.16 -5.39
N VAL A 86 6.75 2.29 -4.37
CA VAL A 86 7.85 2.24 -3.39
C VAL A 86 9.18 1.85 -4.04
N LEU A 87 9.17 0.89 -4.95
CA LEU A 87 10.36 0.44 -5.68
C LEU A 87 10.96 1.59 -6.52
N LEU A 88 10.10 2.35 -7.19
CA LEU A 88 10.50 3.50 -8.00
C LEU A 88 11.09 4.63 -7.13
N ILE A 89 10.52 4.86 -5.94
CA ILE A 89 11.11 5.78 -4.95
C ILE A 89 12.49 5.28 -4.51
N ASN A 90 12.63 3.99 -4.17
CA ASN A 90 13.93 3.43 -3.77
C ASN A 90 14.97 3.59 -4.90
N PHE A 91 14.59 3.27 -6.14
CA PHE A 91 15.46 3.42 -7.30
C PHE A 91 15.92 4.86 -7.53
N LEU A 92 15.05 5.85 -7.32
CA LEU A 92 15.37 7.25 -7.59
C LEU A 92 16.21 7.90 -6.48
N PHE A 93 15.94 7.56 -5.22
CA PHE A 93 16.49 8.25 -4.06
C PHE A 93 17.58 7.46 -3.31
N ILE A 94 17.60 6.13 -3.38
CA ILE A 94 18.55 5.29 -2.62
C ILE A 94 19.59 4.69 -3.56
N LYS A 95 20.88 4.98 -3.31
CA LYS A 95 22.01 4.49 -4.10
C LYS A 95 23.03 3.78 -3.19
N PRO A 96 23.55 2.60 -3.58
CA PRO A 96 23.20 1.83 -4.78
C PRO A 96 21.79 1.21 -4.69
N PHE A 97 21.12 1.05 -5.83
CA PHE A 97 19.87 0.30 -5.87
C PHE A 97 20.16 -1.19 -5.67
N ILE A 98 19.58 -1.78 -4.63
CA ILE A 98 19.76 -3.20 -4.28
C ILE A 98 18.39 -3.87 -4.41
N PHE A 99 18.31 -4.88 -5.28
CA PHE A 99 17.15 -5.75 -5.39
C PHE A 99 17.51 -7.12 -4.80
N ASP A 100 17.04 -7.39 -3.59
CA ASP A 100 17.41 -8.55 -2.80
C ASP A 100 16.19 -9.38 -2.35
N ILE A 101 16.45 -10.42 -1.55
CA ILE A 101 15.40 -11.29 -1.02
C ILE A 101 14.39 -10.54 -0.15
N TYR A 102 14.82 -9.47 0.54
CA TYR A 102 13.94 -8.63 1.34
C TYR A 102 12.98 -7.83 0.46
N THR A 103 13.45 -7.35 -0.69
CA THR A 103 12.63 -6.67 -1.70
C THR A 103 11.56 -7.60 -2.26
N ILE A 104 11.91 -8.86 -2.54
CA ILE A 104 10.96 -9.90 -2.97
C ILE A 104 9.95 -10.21 -1.86
N GLY A 105 10.40 -10.36 -0.61
CA GLY A 105 9.52 -10.55 0.55
C GLY A 105 8.52 -9.40 0.71
N LYS A 106 8.96 -8.16 0.48
CA LYS A 106 8.12 -6.96 0.53
C LYS A 106 7.04 -6.98 -0.55
N LEU A 107 7.36 -7.40 -1.78
CA LEU A 107 6.37 -7.57 -2.85
C LEU A 107 5.27 -8.57 -2.44
N LEU A 108 5.66 -9.70 -1.85
CA LEU A 108 4.71 -10.72 -1.37
C LEU A 108 3.80 -10.15 -0.27
N ILE A 109 4.38 -9.48 0.74
CA ILE A 109 3.61 -8.87 1.84
C ILE A 109 2.64 -7.82 1.29
N CYS A 110 3.09 -6.94 0.40
CA CYS A 110 2.22 -5.93 -0.22
C CYS A 110 1.06 -6.56 -0.98
N THR A 111 1.34 -7.61 -1.77
CA THR A 111 0.32 -8.31 -2.55
C THR A 111 -0.69 -9.01 -1.66
N VAL A 112 -0.24 -9.73 -0.63
CA VAL A 112 -1.10 -10.43 0.33
C VAL A 112 -1.95 -9.44 1.13
N ALA A 113 -1.35 -8.36 1.62
CA ALA A 113 -2.09 -7.30 2.32
C ALA A 113 -3.18 -6.69 1.42
N GLY A 114 -2.86 -6.45 0.14
CA GLY A 114 -3.82 -5.98 -0.85
C GLY A 114 -4.96 -6.97 -1.08
N VAL A 115 -4.64 -8.25 -1.28
CA VAL A 115 -5.62 -9.33 -1.43
C VAL A 115 -6.56 -9.39 -0.23
N ILE A 116 -6.03 -9.35 0.99
CA ILE A 116 -6.81 -9.36 2.23
C ILE A 116 -7.71 -8.13 2.30
N GLY A 117 -7.18 -6.93 2.12
CA GLY A 117 -7.97 -5.70 2.16
C GLY A 117 -9.07 -5.67 1.09
N GLY A 118 -8.76 -6.16 -0.11
CA GLY A 118 -9.75 -6.28 -1.19
C GLY A 118 -10.86 -7.29 -0.89
N MET A 119 -10.54 -8.44 -0.29
CA MET A 119 -11.55 -9.41 0.17
C MET A 119 -12.43 -8.82 1.26
N ILE A 120 -11.84 -8.13 2.23
CA ILE A 120 -12.57 -7.46 3.31
C ILE A 120 -13.53 -6.42 2.72
N GLY A 121 -13.05 -5.55 1.82
CA GLY A 121 -13.87 -4.46 1.29
C GLY A 121 -15.06 -4.93 0.44
N VAL A 122 -14.98 -6.09 -0.22
CA VAL A 122 -16.13 -6.64 -0.95
C VAL A 122 -17.17 -7.26 0.00
N ASN A 123 -16.75 -7.80 1.15
CA ASN A 123 -17.66 -8.46 2.10
C ASN A 123 -18.26 -7.55 3.18
N ILE A 124 -17.70 -6.35 3.39
CA ILE A 124 -18.20 -5.38 4.39
C ILE A 124 -19.36 -4.54 3.85
N LYS A 125 -19.62 -4.58 2.55
CA LYS A 125 -20.80 -3.93 1.95
C LYS A 125 -22.07 -4.74 2.24
#